data_AF-A0A1V9YVG6-F1
#
_entry.id   AF-A0A1V9YVG6-F1
#
_cell.length_a   1.000
_cell.length_b   1.000
_cell.length_c   1.000
_cell.angle_alpha   90.00
_cell.angle_beta   90.00
_cell.angle_gamma   90.00
#
_symmetry.space_group_name_H-M   'P 1'
#
loop_
_entity.id
_entity.type
_entity.pdbx_description
1 polymer ?
#
loop_
_entity_poly.entity_id
_entity_poly.type
_entity_poly.pdbx_seq_one_letter_code
_entity_poly.pdbx_strand_id
1 'polypeptide(L)'
;MLKYIALAVFSVAFSAAAPIRPGACYSPFHLQSYPLVQGQVLDPYEFTLDMHRDFNLMQPLVGSVRTYYSNYYGIDIAPIAAAHNVPLYVGVYMTTEDWYTSQVESAIMGAVNYPSTVKAILVGNENVAPYGTVSPEYLINQINYIRSEVSKRSNGTVNVKVGTSQRVTEWIDGNANILKVADACDVVGVNIYPFFSEGYSTADPTGILDGLWNKMLSLYPADKLRLTETGYSTNGSTAISPPPAVPGLANAIQYYNALTKWQPKAGGGDAHWYTFFDLRADDTTQPADYEKYFGYFMANGTAKAANFPLCTIKKTILSEWNGGLYVNTIQGNTNEKFTLLPNAIGSVSSGNGCLTYSAASNSVSVTPCSGAANQAWKFDATSKRVVLPAANVCLVSNRAVLGASPTVAPCNAGAVSQYFDNCANVQNQNYVQLVTKRNAYVFEYYNNLYVGAAADDRNHLFVYNAATKTLQAQSNGQCLDAYQSGNSYQLHTYACDGSNGNQKWIIDSANRKVKHAVHPNLCLDVDPTSPTRSAQVWTCYPNSDNQVISVVPY
;
A
#
# COMPACT_ATOMS: atom_id res chain seq x y z
N MET A 1 19.15 35.58 -64.48
CA MET A 1 19.57 35.34 -63.07
C MET A 1 18.31 35.15 -62.24
N LEU A 2 18.10 33.94 -61.74
CA LEU A 2 16.91 33.52 -60.98
C LEU A 2 16.90 34.15 -59.57
N LYS A 3 15.75 34.68 -59.16
CA LYS A 3 15.46 35.08 -57.78
C LYS A 3 15.18 33.82 -56.94
N TYR A 4 15.94 33.63 -55.85
CA TYR A 4 15.68 32.57 -54.88
C TYR A 4 14.52 32.97 -53.96
N ILE A 5 13.46 32.18 -53.98
CA ILE A 5 12.36 32.19 -53.01
C ILE A 5 12.83 31.39 -51.80
N ALA A 6 12.90 32.00 -50.63
CA ALA A 6 13.13 31.29 -49.38
C ALA A 6 11.84 30.57 -48.96
N LEU A 7 11.83 29.24 -49.07
CA LEU A 7 10.81 28.40 -48.46
C LEU A 7 11.00 28.43 -46.93
N ALA A 8 10.03 28.98 -46.21
CA ALA A 8 9.93 28.78 -44.77
C ALA A 8 9.50 27.32 -44.51
N VAL A 9 10.44 26.49 -44.06
CA VAL A 9 10.15 25.13 -43.59
C VAL A 9 9.59 25.26 -42.18
N PHE A 10 8.27 25.16 -42.03
CA PHE A 10 7.66 24.94 -40.71
C PHE A 10 8.08 23.53 -40.24
N SER A 11 9.03 23.47 -39.31
CA SER A 11 9.31 22.25 -38.57
C SER A 11 8.12 21.97 -37.64
N VAL A 12 7.24 21.06 -38.05
CA VAL A 12 6.22 20.50 -37.18
C VAL A 12 6.96 19.63 -36.16
N ALA A 13 7.20 20.18 -34.96
CA ALA A 13 7.74 19.41 -33.86
C ALA A 13 6.68 18.37 -33.47
N PHE A 14 6.89 17.11 -33.84
CA PHE A 14 6.08 16.02 -33.33
C PHE A 14 6.34 15.90 -31.83
N SER A 15 5.35 16.26 -31.02
CA SER A 15 5.39 16.00 -29.58
C SER A 15 5.44 14.50 -29.36
N ALA A 16 6.58 14.00 -28.88
CA ALA A 16 6.74 12.59 -28.54
C ALA A 16 5.75 12.19 -27.43
N ALA A 17 5.32 10.93 -27.43
CA ALA A 17 4.45 10.41 -26.38
C ALA A 17 5.08 10.62 -24.99
N ALA A 18 4.30 11.16 -24.04
CA ALA A 18 4.71 11.23 -22.65
C ALA A 18 4.30 9.92 -21.94
N PRO A 19 5.20 9.29 -21.17
CA PRO A 19 4.84 8.11 -20.37
C PRO A 19 3.63 8.42 -19.49
N ILE A 20 2.73 7.44 -19.35
CA ILE A 20 1.60 7.56 -18.45
C ILE A 20 2.12 7.68 -17.01
N ARG A 21 1.63 8.71 -16.31
CA ARG A 21 1.87 8.90 -14.89
C ARG A 21 0.60 8.51 -14.14
N PRO A 22 0.64 7.49 -13.27
CA PRO A 22 -0.53 7.08 -12.50
C PRO A 22 -1.05 8.23 -11.64
N GLY A 23 -2.33 8.55 -11.80
CA GLY A 23 -3.09 9.45 -10.94
C GLY A 23 -4.35 8.76 -10.43
N ALA A 24 -5.11 9.43 -9.56
CA ALA A 24 -6.42 8.97 -9.14
C ALA A 24 -7.43 10.10 -9.04
N CYS A 25 -8.69 9.78 -9.27
CA CYS A 25 -9.80 10.63 -8.87
C CYS A 25 -10.01 10.51 -7.36
N TYR A 26 -10.43 11.61 -6.74
CA TYR A 26 -10.70 11.68 -5.31
C TYR A 26 -12.02 12.39 -5.05
N SER A 27 -12.77 11.82 -4.10
CA SER A 27 -13.90 12.46 -3.45
C SER A 27 -13.90 12.05 -1.97
N PRO A 28 -14.19 12.99 -1.05
CA PRO A 28 -14.32 12.69 0.37
C PRO A 28 -15.63 11.97 0.72
N PHE A 29 -16.47 11.60 -0.25
CA PHE A 29 -17.78 10.96 0.00
C PHE A 29 -17.67 9.60 0.72
N HIS A 30 -16.50 8.98 0.71
CA HIS A 30 -16.24 7.75 1.45
C HIS A 30 -16.07 7.99 2.96
N LEU A 31 -15.76 9.22 3.38
CA LEU A 31 -15.52 9.57 4.77
C LEU A 31 -16.82 9.52 5.56
N GLN A 32 -16.75 9.03 6.80
CA GLN A 32 -17.89 9.05 7.73
C GLN A 32 -18.25 10.48 8.14
N SER A 33 -17.26 11.38 8.17
CA SER A 33 -17.44 12.81 8.42
C SER A 33 -18.15 13.54 7.29
N TYR A 34 -18.28 12.94 6.09
CA TYR A 34 -19.08 13.50 5.00
C TYR A 34 -20.59 13.20 5.20
N PRO A 35 -21.46 14.23 5.25
CA PRO A 35 -22.89 14.04 5.43
C PRO A 35 -23.53 13.58 4.10
N LEU A 36 -23.95 12.31 4.04
CA LEU A 36 -24.64 11.72 2.88
C LEU A 36 -26.17 11.70 3.05
N VAL A 37 -26.67 11.71 4.29
CA VAL A 37 -28.11 11.63 4.57
C VAL A 37 -28.63 12.88 5.26
N GLN A 38 -29.89 13.20 5.00
CA GLN A 38 -30.57 14.36 5.56
C GLN A 38 -30.56 14.30 7.10
N GLY A 39 -30.11 15.39 7.73
CA GLY A 39 -30.00 15.51 9.19
C GLY A 39 -28.62 15.23 9.77
N GLN A 40 -27.65 14.73 8.98
CA GLN A 40 -26.25 14.70 9.40
C GLN A 40 -25.67 16.11 9.44
N VAL A 41 -25.02 16.45 10.55
CA VAL A 41 -24.32 17.73 10.73
C VAL A 41 -22.84 17.50 10.43
N LEU A 42 -22.29 18.32 9.54
CA LEU A 42 -20.85 18.34 9.25
C LEU A 42 -20.10 18.95 10.44
N ASP A 43 -19.10 18.23 10.95
CA ASP A 43 -18.02 18.85 11.73
C ASP A 43 -16.90 19.27 10.75
N PRO A 44 -16.73 20.58 10.49
CA PRO A 44 -15.76 21.04 9.49
C PRO A 44 -14.31 20.76 9.92
N TYR A 45 -14.01 20.65 11.22
CA TYR A 45 -12.66 20.36 11.68
C TYR A 45 -12.29 18.90 11.45
N GLU A 46 -13.14 17.96 11.90
CA GLU A 46 -12.92 16.53 11.69
C GLU A 46 -12.94 16.17 10.20
N PHE A 47 -13.86 16.78 9.44
CA PHE A 47 -13.92 16.56 7.99
C PHE A 47 -12.65 17.04 7.27
N THR A 48 -12.10 18.19 7.67
CA THR A 48 -10.82 18.69 7.13
C THR A 48 -9.66 17.75 7.50
N LEU A 49 -9.60 17.30 8.76
CA LEU A 49 -8.57 16.36 9.22
C LEU A 49 -8.62 15.03 8.47
N ASP A 50 -9.81 14.49 8.21
CA ASP A 50 -9.98 13.25 7.46
C ASP A 50 -9.50 13.40 6.01
N MET A 51 -9.84 14.51 5.33
CA MET A 51 -9.28 14.78 3.99
C MET A 51 -7.75 14.88 4.02
N HIS A 52 -7.15 15.45 5.07
CA HIS A 52 -5.69 15.40 5.22
C HIS A 52 -5.16 13.96 5.38
N ARG A 53 -5.87 13.07 6.08
CA ARG A 53 -5.46 11.65 6.19
C ARG A 53 -5.49 10.95 4.83
N ASP A 54 -6.51 11.24 4.02
CA ASP A 54 -6.60 10.70 2.66
C ASP A 54 -5.46 11.17 1.77
N PHE A 55 -5.17 12.48 1.76
CA PHE A 55 -4.07 13.02 0.96
C PHE A 55 -2.72 12.49 1.41
N ASN A 56 -2.52 12.25 2.71
CA ASN A 56 -1.33 11.57 3.21
C ASN A 56 -1.22 10.12 2.72
N LEU A 57 -2.35 9.39 2.63
CA LEU A 57 -2.39 8.03 2.08
C LEU A 57 -2.15 8.00 0.57
N MET A 58 -2.68 8.98 -0.16
CA MET A 58 -2.52 9.10 -1.61
C MET A 58 -1.10 9.49 -2.02
N GLN A 59 -0.42 10.33 -1.23
CA GLN A 59 0.88 10.94 -1.57
C GLN A 59 1.93 9.96 -2.12
N PRO A 60 2.20 8.78 -1.50
CA PRO A 60 3.21 7.87 -2.02
C PRO A 60 2.70 6.97 -3.16
N LEU A 61 1.40 7.01 -3.48
CA LEU A 61 0.75 6.04 -4.37
C LEU A 61 0.35 6.62 -5.73
N VAL A 62 0.18 7.95 -5.83
CA VAL A 62 -0.22 8.62 -7.08
C VAL A 62 0.67 9.80 -7.41
N GLY A 63 0.90 10.03 -8.70
CA GLY A 63 1.61 11.20 -9.21
C GLY A 63 0.75 12.46 -9.30
N SER A 64 -0.58 12.32 -9.28
CA SER A 64 -1.54 13.42 -9.20
C SER A 64 -2.91 12.94 -8.70
N VAL A 65 -3.66 13.87 -8.13
CA VAL A 65 -5.08 13.70 -7.77
C VAL A 65 -5.94 14.60 -8.64
N ARG A 66 -7.10 14.09 -9.05
CA ARG A 66 -8.17 14.88 -9.66
C ARG A 66 -9.39 14.92 -8.75
N THR A 67 -9.96 16.10 -8.55
CA THR A 67 -11.25 16.27 -7.84
C THR A 67 -12.36 16.63 -8.80
N TYR A 68 -13.61 16.46 -8.35
CA TYR A 68 -14.81 16.91 -9.06
C TYR A 68 -15.26 18.31 -8.63
N TYR A 69 -14.93 18.66 -7.39
CA TYR A 69 -15.25 19.92 -6.75
C TYR A 69 -13.97 20.65 -6.33
N SER A 70 -14.04 21.98 -6.27
CA SER A 70 -12.96 22.86 -5.81
C SER A 70 -12.95 22.96 -4.29
N ASN A 71 -14.12 22.83 -3.69
CA ASN A 71 -14.33 22.77 -2.25
C ASN A 71 -15.47 21.81 -1.91
N TYR A 72 -15.44 21.28 -0.70
CA TYR A 72 -16.49 20.44 -0.14
C TYR A 72 -17.02 21.11 1.11
N TYR A 73 -18.29 21.53 1.10
CA TYR A 73 -18.90 22.32 2.19
C TYR A 73 -18.07 23.56 2.60
N GLY A 74 -17.48 24.25 1.63
CA GLY A 74 -16.66 25.45 1.86
C GLY A 74 -15.22 25.18 2.31
N ILE A 75 -14.80 23.91 2.40
CA ILE A 75 -13.40 23.56 2.66
C ILE A 75 -12.68 23.35 1.33
N ASP A 76 -11.75 24.25 1.02
CA ASP A 76 -10.98 24.24 -0.22
C ASP A 76 -10.02 23.05 -0.28
N ILE A 77 -9.96 22.38 -1.44
CA ILE A 77 -9.15 21.18 -1.59
C ILE A 77 -7.68 21.46 -1.94
N ALA A 78 -7.41 22.59 -2.60
CA ALA A 78 -6.06 23.02 -2.99
C ALA A 78 -5.08 23.18 -1.80
N PRO A 79 -5.42 23.83 -0.67
CA PRO A 79 -4.53 23.90 0.49
C PRO A 79 -4.23 22.54 1.10
N ILE A 80 -5.19 21.61 1.11
CA ILE A 80 -5.00 20.25 1.63
C ILE A 80 -4.00 19.49 0.76
N ALA A 81 -4.18 19.54 -0.56
CA ALA A 81 -3.25 18.92 -1.50
C ALA A 81 -1.85 19.51 -1.41
N ALA A 82 -1.74 20.84 -1.25
CA ALA A 82 -0.46 21.53 -1.10
C ALA A 82 0.27 21.13 0.18
N ALA A 83 -0.45 20.99 1.31
CA ALA A 83 0.11 20.54 2.58
C ALA A 83 0.73 19.14 2.50
N HIS A 84 0.25 18.29 1.59
CA HIS A 84 0.72 16.92 1.36
C HIS A 84 1.61 16.77 0.13
N ASN A 85 1.98 17.86 -0.55
CA ASN A 85 2.77 17.83 -1.79
C ASN A 85 2.15 16.93 -2.88
N VAL A 86 0.83 16.90 -2.98
CA VAL A 86 0.11 16.11 -3.99
C VAL A 86 -0.30 17.01 -5.16
N PRO A 87 0.25 16.81 -6.37
CA PRO A 87 -0.15 17.60 -7.53
C PRO A 87 -1.64 17.40 -7.86
N LEU A 88 -2.34 18.49 -8.20
CA LEU A 88 -3.80 18.52 -8.20
C LEU A 88 -4.40 19.04 -9.51
N TYR A 89 -5.35 18.30 -10.06
CA TYR A 89 -6.32 18.75 -11.05
C TYR A 89 -7.61 19.13 -10.32
N VAL A 90 -7.89 20.44 -10.21
CA VAL A 90 -9.04 20.96 -9.47
C VAL A 90 -10.28 20.90 -10.37
N GLY A 91 -11.30 20.15 -9.98
CA GLY A 91 -12.58 20.16 -10.68
C GLY A 91 -13.47 21.31 -10.24
N VAL A 92 -14.16 21.97 -11.18
CA VAL A 92 -15.22 22.96 -10.88
C VAL A 92 -16.56 22.33 -11.26
N TYR A 93 -17.27 21.81 -10.26
CA TYR A 93 -18.58 21.21 -10.48
C TYR A 93 -19.57 22.28 -10.96
N MET A 94 -20.23 22.04 -12.11
CA MET A 94 -21.18 23.01 -12.67
C MET A 94 -22.59 22.70 -12.21
N THR A 95 -23.25 23.74 -11.71
CA THR A 95 -24.64 23.70 -11.26
C THR A 95 -25.28 25.07 -11.48
N THR A 96 -26.61 25.13 -11.48
CA THR A 96 -27.38 26.38 -11.47
C THR A 96 -27.63 26.93 -10.07
N GLU A 97 -27.26 26.17 -9.04
CA GLU A 97 -27.40 26.58 -7.64
C GLU A 97 -26.43 27.72 -7.29
N ASP A 98 -26.82 28.58 -6.34
CA ASP A 98 -26.06 29.78 -5.96
C ASP A 98 -24.63 29.47 -5.48
N TRP A 99 -24.42 28.26 -4.93
CA TRP A 99 -23.11 27.80 -4.46
C TRP A 99 -22.10 27.50 -5.58
N TYR A 100 -22.50 27.50 -6.86
CA TYR A 100 -21.56 27.41 -7.99
C TYR A 100 -20.46 28.48 -7.92
N THR A 101 -20.82 29.68 -7.50
CA THR A 101 -19.88 30.81 -7.35
C THR A 101 -18.74 30.48 -6.39
N SER A 102 -19.01 29.74 -5.31
CA SER A 102 -17.99 29.26 -4.38
C SER A 102 -17.02 28.28 -5.04
N GLN A 103 -17.51 27.36 -5.88
CA GLN A 103 -16.64 26.43 -6.62
C GLN A 103 -15.67 27.15 -7.57
N VAL A 104 -16.17 28.19 -8.26
CA VAL A 104 -15.36 29.01 -9.17
C VAL A 104 -14.29 29.79 -8.39
N GLU A 105 -14.68 30.43 -7.30
CA GLU A 105 -13.77 31.22 -6.45
C GLU A 105 -12.66 30.34 -5.84
N SER A 106 -13.00 29.19 -5.27
CA SER A 106 -12.03 28.24 -4.69
C SER A 106 -11.03 27.72 -5.72
N ALA A 107 -11.44 27.47 -6.97
CA ALA A 107 -10.52 27.06 -8.03
C ALA A 107 -9.54 28.18 -8.42
N ILE A 108 -10.05 29.41 -8.57
CA ILE A 108 -9.22 30.58 -8.90
C ILE A 108 -8.20 30.81 -7.78
N MET A 109 -8.65 30.88 -6.53
CA MET A 109 -7.76 31.12 -5.39
C MET A 109 -6.81 29.95 -5.13
N GLY A 110 -7.25 28.71 -5.36
CA GLY A 110 -6.39 27.54 -5.33
C GLY A 110 -5.21 27.65 -6.29
N ALA A 111 -5.46 28.06 -7.54
CA ALA A 111 -4.39 28.25 -8.53
C ALA A 111 -3.49 29.47 -8.21
N VAL A 112 -4.07 30.59 -7.75
CA VAL A 112 -3.30 31.79 -7.40
C VAL A 112 -2.37 31.55 -6.21
N ASN A 113 -2.88 30.88 -5.16
CA ASN A 113 -2.16 30.71 -3.91
C ASN A 113 -1.25 29.46 -3.89
N TYR A 114 -1.58 28.44 -4.68
CA TYR A 114 -0.84 27.17 -4.73
C TYR A 114 -0.42 26.79 -6.17
N PRO A 115 0.29 27.67 -6.90
CA PRO A 115 0.61 27.45 -8.32
C PRO A 115 1.59 26.29 -8.58
N SER A 116 2.33 25.84 -7.56
CA SER A 116 3.16 24.63 -7.65
C SER A 116 2.37 23.33 -7.50
N THR A 117 1.18 23.40 -6.92
CA THR A 117 0.32 22.25 -6.61
C THR A 117 -0.75 22.08 -7.67
N VAL A 118 -1.45 23.16 -8.04
CA VAL A 118 -2.55 23.12 -9.01
C VAL A 118 -1.99 23.03 -10.43
N LYS A 119 -2.07 21.84 -11.03
CA LYS A 119 -1.60 21.58 -12.39
C LYS A 119 -2.57 22.08 -13.45
N ALA A 120 -3.87 21.95 -13.19
CA ALA A 120 -4.92 22.41 -14.07
C ALA A 120 -6.24 22.61 -13.31
N ILE A 121 -7.11 23.45 -13.87
CA ILE A 121 -8.51 23.57 -13.48
C ILE A 121 -9.38 22.93 -14.57
N LEU A 122 -10.26 22.02 -14.18
CA LEU A 122 -11.19 21.31 -15.07
C LEU A 122 -12.62 21.79 -14.80
N VAL A 123 -13.16 22.62 -15.68
CA VAL A 123 -14.48 23.22 -15.58
C VAL A 123 -15.53 22.28 -16.13
N GLY A 124 -16.41 21.75 -15.27
CA GLY A 124 -17.41 20.76 -15.64
C GLY A 124 -16.88 19.33 -15.83
N ASN A 125 -17.80 18.39 -15.72
CA ASN A 125 -17.59 16.95 -15.91
C ASN A 125 -18.79 16.34 -16.64
N GLU A 126 -18.59 15.80 -17.84
CA GLU A 126 -19.59 15.05 -18.63
C GLU A 126 -20.96 15.73 -18.77
N ASN A 127 -20.95 17.05 -18.91
CA ASN A 127 -22.13 17.89 -18.80
C ASN A 127 -22.36 18.78 -20.02
N VAL A 128 -21.50 18.72 -21.03
CA VAL A 128 -21.65 19.53 -22.25
C VAL A 128 -22.78 18.99 -23.15
N ALA A 129 -23.62 19.89 -23.65
CA ALA A 129 -24.68 19.56 -24.60
C ALA A 129 -24.11 19.02 -25.92
N PRO A 130 -24.80 18.08 -26.61
CA PRO A 130 -26.18 17.64 -26.36
C PRO A 130 -26.31 16.50 -25.32
N TYR A 131 -25.20 15.96 -24.82
CA TYR A 131 -25.22 14.81 -23.90
C TYR A 131 -25.36 15.21 -22.42
N GLY A 132 -25.15 16.49 -22.11
CA GLY A 132 -25.48 17.10 -20.82
C GLY A 132 -26.27 18.40 -20.97
N THR A 133 -26.42 19.13 -19.86
CA THR A 133 -27.29 20.31 -19.75
C THR A 133 -26.58 21.64 -19.99
N VAL A 134 -25.24 21.64 -20.04
CA VAL A 134 -24.44 22.86 -20.16
C VAL A 134 -24.20 23.21 -21.63
N SER A 135 -24.53 24.44 -22.03
CA SER A 135 -24.25 24.88 -23.40
C SER A 135 -22.73 25.04 -23.64
N PRO A 136 -22.23 24.68 -24.85
CA PRO A 136 -20.82 24.86 -25.21
C PRO A 136 -20.32 26.30 -25.02
N GLU A 137 -21.15 27.29 -25.35
CA GLU A 137 -20.83 28.70 -25.20
C GLU A 137 -20.65 29.10 -23.73
N TYR A 138 -21.55 28.66 -22.84
CA TYR A 138 -21.42 28.94 -21.41
C TYR A 138 -20.15 28.32 -20.83
N LEU A 139 -19.84 27.07 -21.22
CA LEU A 139 -18.62 26.39 -20.80
C LEU A 139 -17.36 27.13 -21.26
N ILE A 140 -17.30 27.55 -22.53
CA ILE A 140 -16.19 28.35 -23.08
C ILE A 140 -16.03 29.66 -22.29
N ASN A 141 -17.14 30.36 -22.02
CA ASN A 141 -17.11 31.60 -21.27
C ASN A 141 -16.59 31.40 -19.84
N GLN A 142 -16.99 30.32 -19.17
CA GLN A 142 -16.49 29.99 -17.82
C GLN A 142 -15.00 29.64 -17.82
N ILE A 143 -14.52 28.86 -18.80
CA ILE A 143 -13.10 28.55 -18.97
C ILE A 143 -12.29 29.84 -19.14
N ASN A 144 -12.74 30.73 -20.02
CA ASN A 144 -12.06 32.00 -20.29
C ASN A 144 -12.11 32.95 -19.09
N TYR A 145 -13.23 32.99 -18.38
CA TYR A 145 -13.39 33.78 -17.16
C TYR A 145 -12.41 33.35 -16.07
N ILE A 146 -12.36 32.04 -15.76
CA ILE A 146 -11.44 31.51 -14.74
C ILE A 146 -9.98 31.79 -15.12
N ARG A 147 -9.60 31.55 -16.39
CA ARG A 147 -8.24 31.85 -16.87
C ARG A 147 -7.88 33.33 -16.70
N SER A 148 -8.79 34.22 -17.10
CA SER A 148 -8.63 35.67 -16.95
C SER A 148 -8.47 36.08 -15.50
N GLU A 149 -9.31 35.57 -14.60
CA GLU A 149 -9.29 35.93 -13.19
C GLU A 149 -8.04 35.40 -12.47
N VAL A 150 -7.55 34.20 -12.79
CA VAL A 150 -6.26 33.71 -12.27
C VAL A 150 -5.13 34.63 -12.73
N SER A 151 -5.06 34.97 -14.01
CA SER A 151 -4.04 35.88 -14.53
C SER A 151 -4.12 37.25 -13.86
N LYS A 152 -5.32 37.82 -13.72
CA LYS A 152 -5.52 39.14 -13.11
C LYS A 152 -5.13 39.15 -11.63
N ARG A 153 -5.60 38.18 -10.84
CA ARG A 153 -5.39 38.13 -9.39
C ARG A 153 -3.95 37.74 -9.01
N SER A 154 -3.26 37.00 -9.89
CA SER A 154 -1.83 36.73 -9.76
C SER A 154 -0.94 37.80 -10.39
N ASN A 155 -1.51 38.89 -10.92
CA ASN A 155 -0.78 39.94 -11.62
C ASN A 155 0.10 39.42 -12.78
N GLY A 156 -0.40 38.39 -13.48
CA GLY A 156 0.25 37.71 -14.60
C GLY A 156 1.33 36.70 -14.22
N THR A 157 1.54 36.43 -12.93
CA THR A 157 2.62 35.54 -12.47
C THR A 157 2.25 34.06 -12.52
N VAL A 158 0.95 33.72 -12.51
CA VAL A 158 0.47 32.34 -12.58
C VAL A 158 -0.14 32.07 -13.94
N ASN A 159 0.41 31.07 -14.65
CA ASN A 159 -0.14 30.53 -15.89
C ASN A 159 -0.63 29.09 -15.66
N VAL A 160 -1.83 28.95 -15.09
CA VAL A 160 -2.46 27.65 -14.86
C VAL A 160 -3.18 27.19 -16.13
N LYS A 161 -3.12 25.88 -16.42
CA LYS A 161 -3.91 25.31 -17.52
C LYS A 161 -5.39 25.24 -17.13
N VAL A 162 -6.29 25.67 -18.03
CA VAL A 162 -7.75 25.57 -17.81
C VAL A 162 -8.39 24.77 -18.93
N GLY A 163 -9.28 23.85 -18.59
CA GLY A 163 -9.93 22.98 -19.55
C GLY A 163 -11.22 22.41 -19.02
N THR A 164 -11.68 21.30 -19.58
CA THR A 164 -12.89 20.59 -19.15
C THR A 164 -12.68 19.07 -19.25
N SER A 165 -13.47 18.30 -18.49
CA SER A 165 -13.46 16.83 -18.49
C SER A 165 -14.78 16.33 -19.08
N GLN A 166 -14.76 15.58 -20.17
CA GLN A 166 -15.98 15.13 -20.85
C GLN A 166 -15.83 13.67 -21.27
N ARG A 167 -16.95 12.99 -21.50
CA ARG A 167 -16.98 11.64 -22.05
C ARG A 167 -16.33 11.65 -23.42
N VAL A 168 -15.66 10.55 -23.74
CA VAL A 168 -15.10 10.37 -25.07
C VAL A 168 -16.14 10.47 -26.18
N THR A 169 -17.40 10.09 -25.93
CA THR A 169 -18.51 10.19 -26.89
C THR A 169 -18.79 11.63 -27.33
N GLU A 170 -18.74 12.58 -26.40
CA GLU A 170 -18.92 14.01 -26.70
C GLU A 170 -17.79 14.52 -27.59
N TRP A 171 -16.55 14.13 -27.28
CA TRP A 171 -15.39 14.56 -28.04
C TRP A 171 -15.32 13.95 -29.45
N ILE A 172 -15.60 12.65 -29.61
CA ILE A 172 -15.44 11.98 -30.91
C ILE A 172 -16.56 12.31 -31.91
N ASP A 173 -17.69 12.86 -31.45
CA ASP A 173 -18.72 13.43 -32.32
C ASP A 173 -18.12 14.51 -33.24
N GLY A 174 -17.12 15.25 -32.75
CA GLY A 174 -16.31 16.16 -33.56
C GLY A 174 -17.12 17.29 -34.20
N ASN A 175 -18.31 17.58 -33.70
CA ASN A 175 -19.16 18.65 -34.19
C ASN A 175 -18.51 20.03 -33.97
N ALA A 176 -18.97 21.05 -34.70
CA ALA A 176 -18.38 22.38 -34.65
C ALA A 176 -18.38 23.02 -33.25
N ASN A 177 -19.33 22.65 -32.38
CA ASN A 177 -19.40 23.19 -31.03
C ASN A 177 -18.35 22.57 -30.11
N ILE A 178 -18.16 21.25 -30.15
CA ILE A 178 -17.16 20.58 -29.31
C ILE A 178 -15.73 20.94 -29.74
N LEU A 179 -15.50 21.17 -31.04
CA LEU A 179 -14.22 21.69 -31.53
C LEU A 179 -13.91 23.09 -30.95
N LYS A 180 -14.91 23.99 -30.88
CA LYS A 180 -14.75 25.30 -30.23
C LYS A 180 -14.45 25.19 -28.74
N VAL A 181 -15.07 24.22 -28.05
CA VAL A 181 -14.75 23.95 -26.64
C VAL A 181 -13.29 23.51 -26.50
N ALA A 182 -12.82 22.59 -27.36
CA ALA A 182 -11.43 22.13 -27.35
C ALA A 182 -10.43 23.25 -27.67
N ASP A 183 -10.78 24.17 -28.57
CA ASP A 183 -9.95 25.35 -28.88
C ASP A 183 -9.78 26.25 -27.66
N ALA A 184 -10.84 26.45 -26.88
CA ALA A 184 -10.80 27.22 -25.63
C ALA A 184 -10.06 26.52 -24.48
N CYS A 185 -9.80 25.22 -24.58
CA CYS A 185 -9.14 24.43 -23.53
C CYS A 185 -7.62 24.39 -23.69
N ASP A 186 -6.90 24.50 -22.58
CA ASP A 186 -5.49 24.09 -22.44
C ASP A 186 -5.37 22.58 -22.13
N VAL A 187 -6.42 22.02 -21.53
CA VAL A 187 -6.59 20.59 -21.24
C VAL A 187 -7.92 20.09 -21.79
N VAL A 188 -7.84 19.19 -22.77
CA VAL A 188 -8.98 18.39 -23.24
C VAL A 188 -9.00 17.11 -22.41
N GLY A 189 -9.73 17.15 -21.31
CA GLY A 189 -9.92 16.03 -20.40
C GLY A 189 -10.92 15.03 -20.98
N VAL A 190 -10.50 13.78 -21.14
CA VAL A 190 -11.32 12.72 -21.69
C VAL A 190 -11.52 11.60 -20.68
N ASN A 191 -12.78 11.21 -20.49
CA ASN A 191 -13.19 10.07 -19.69
C ASN A 191 -13.41 8.87 -20.63
N ILE A 192 -12.66 7.78 -20.42
CA ILE A 192 -12.70 6.58 -21.25
C ILE A 192 -12.84 5.36 -20.35
N TYR A 193 -13.94 4.63 -20.46
CA TYR A 193 -14.20 3.41 -19.67
C TYR A 193 -14.41 2.20 -20.58
N PRO A 194 -13.36 1.38 -20.81
CA PRO A 194 -13.54 0.07 -21.43
C PRO A 194 -14.53 -0.81 -20.66
N PHE A 195 -14.64 -0.62 -19.35
CA PHE A 195 -15.60 -1.31 -18.47
C PHE A 195 -17.06 -1.21 -18.94
N PHE A 196 -17.47 -0.06 -19.51
CA PHE A 196 -18.83 0.15 -20.03
C PHE A 196 -18.99 -0.17 -21.52
N SER A 197 -17.92 -0.55 -22.22
CA SER A 197 -17.88 -0.60 -23.69
C SER A 197 -18.06 -2.00 -24.26
N GLU A 198 -19.03 -2.18 -25.17
CA GLU A 198 -19.26 -3.47 -25.84
C GLU A 198 -17.97 -4.00 -26.49
N GLY A 199 -17.73 -5.31 -26.34
CA GLY A 199 -16.52 -5.94 -26.86
C GLY A 199 -15.27 -5.79 -25.98
N TYR A 200 -15.40 -5.39 -24.71
CA TYR A 200 -14.29 -5.44 -23.76
C TYR A 200 -13.67 -6.85 -23.73
N SER A 201 -12.34 -6.91 -23.82
CA SER A 201 -11.58 -8.16 -23.85
C SER A 201 -10.52 -8.15 -22.75
N THR A 202 -10.53 -9.17 -21.89
CA THR A 202 -9.46 -9.37 -20.91
C THR A 202 -8.12 -9.75 -21.57
N ALA A 203 -8.13 -10.24 -22.82
CA ALA A 203 -6.90 -10.50 -23.56
C ALA A 203 -6.23 -9.21 -24.09
N ASP A 204 -7.00 -8.13 -24.25
CA ASP A 204 -6.51 -6.81 -24.61
C ASP A 204 -7.22 -5.73 -23.76
N PRO A 205 -6.87 -5.61 -22.47
CA PRO A 205 -7.62 -4.77 -21.53
C PRO A 205 -7.64 -3.28 -21.92
N THR A 206 -6.62 -2.82 -22.64
CA THR A 206 -6.49 -1.42 -23.06
C THR A 206 -6.90 -1.17 -24.52
N GLY A 207 -7.29 -2.19 -25.29
CA GLY A 207 -7.55 -2.05 -26.73
C GLY A 207 -8.62 -1.01 -27.07
N ILE A 208 -9.75 -1.03 -26.37
CA ILE A 208 -10.81 -0.02 -26.53
C ILE A 208 -10.30 1.38 -26.17
N LEU A 209 -9.56 1.48 -25.05
CA LEU A 209 -9.00 2.74 -24.61
C LEU A 209 -8.03 3.30 -25.64
N ASP A 210 -7.11 2.48 -26.16
CA ASP A 210 -6.12 2.90 -27.15
C ASP A 210 -6.78 3.30 -28.48
N GLY A 211 -7.77 2.53 -28.94
CA GLY A 211 -8.53 2.85 -30.16
C GLY A 211 -9.25 4.20 -30.05
N LEU A 212 -9.92 4.44 -28.93
CA LEU A 212 -10.61 5.70 -28.67
C LEU A 212 -9.63 6.86 -28.46
N TRP A 213 -8.50 6.64 -27.80
CA TRP A 213 -7.44 7.63 -27.68
C TRP A 213 -6.83 8.00 -29.04
N ASN A 214 -6.60 7.02 -29.91
CA ASN A 214 -6.14 7.27 -31.28
C ASN A 214 -7.17 8.04 -32.11
N LYS A 215 -8.48 7.81 -31.88
CA LYS A 215 -9.54 8.63 -32.48
C LYS A 215 -9.47 10.08 -31.98
N MET A 216 -9.25 10.28 -30.68
CA MET A 216 -9.04 11.62 -30.11
C MET A 216 -7.84 12.34 -30.74
N LEU A 217 -6.72 11.63 -30.91
CA LEU A 217 -5.53 12.17 -31.57
C LEU A 217 -5.76 12.57 -33.03
N SER A 218 -6.78 12.03 -33.70
CA SER A 218 -7.14 12.44 -35.07
C SER A 218 -7.89 13.77 -35.11
N LEU A 219 -8.47 14.21 -33.99
CA LEU A 219 -9.35 15.38 -33.90
C LEU A 219 -8.71 16.54 -33.12
N TYR A 220 -7.85 16.24 -32.15
CA TYR A 220 -7.36 17.22 -31.17
C TYR A 220 -5.84 17.20 -31.02
N PRO A 221 -5.22 18.34 -30.68
CA PRO A 221 -3.78 18.41 -30.40
C PRO A 221 -3.37 17.48 -29.26
N ALA A 222 -2.36 16.65 -29.49
CA ALA A 222 -1.91 15.63 -28.56
C ALA A 222 -1.46 16.18 -27.21
N ASP A 223 -0.90 17.39 -27.17
CA ASP A 223 -0.41 18.07 -25.97
C ASP A 223 -1.55 18.56 -25.05
N LYS A 224 -2.75 18.77 -25.60
CA LYS A 224 -3.95 19.13 -24.84
C LYS A 224 -4.64 17.91 -24.21
N LEU A 225 -4.53 16.73 -24.81
CA LEU A 225 -5.25 15.54 -24.36
C LEU A 225 -4.78 15.07 -22.97
N ARG A 226 -5.74 14.69 -22.13
CA ARG A 226 -5.49 14.12 -20.80
C ARG A 226 -6.54 13.06 -20.46
N LEU A 227 -6.11 11.86 -20.06
CA LEU A 227 -7.02 10.83 -19.57
C LEU A 227 -7.44 11.21 -18.13
N THR A 228 -8.59 11.85 -18.02
CA THR A 228 -9.08 12.42 -16.76
C THR A 228 -9.91 11.46 -15.95
N GLU A 229 -10.39 10.38 -16.55
CA GLU A 229 -11.04 9.26 -15.86
C GLU A 229 -10.94 7.98 -16.68
N THR A 230 -10.64 6.90 -15.97
CA THR A 230 -10.84 5.54 -16.42
C THR A 230 -10.87 4.62 -15.20
N GLY A 231 -11.53 3.47 -15.26
CA GLY A 231 -11.60 2.58 -14.10
C GLY A 231 -12.25 1.25 -14.42
N TYR A 232 -12.23 0.38 -13.42
CA TYR A 232 -12.84 -0.94 -13.50
C TYR A 232 -13.38 -1.34 -12.14
N SER A 233 -14.67 -1.68 -12.07
CA SER A 233 -15.31 -2.03 -10.81
C SER A 233 -14.83 -3.38 -10.28
N THR A 234 -14.52 -3.46 -8.98
CA THR A 234 -14.02 -4.68 -8.34
C THR A 234 -15.12 -5.63 -7.87
N ASN A 235 -16.38 -5.19 -7.83
CA ASN A 235 -17.53 -5.96 -7.35
C ASN A 235 -18.86 -5.30 -7.80
N GLY A 236 -19.98 -5.87 -7.36
CA GLY A 236 -21.33 -5.35 -7.59
C GLY A 236 -22.06 -6.04 -8.73
N SER A 237 -23.39 -6.03 -8.66
CA SER A 237 -24.26 -6.68 -9.63
C SER A 237 -24.40 -5.87 -10.92
N THR A 238 -24.48 -6.59 -12.03
CA THR A 238 -24.67 -6.06 -13.38
C THR A 238 -26.12 -6.21 -13.82
N ALA A 239 -27.10 -6.03 -12.93
CA ALA A 239 -28.52 -6.36 -13.15
C ALA A 239 -29.23 -5.56 -14.28
N ILE A 240 -28.47 -4.90 -15.14
CA ILE A 240 -28.91 -4.17 -16.33
C ILE A 240 -28.33 -4.88 -17.57
N SER A 241 -29.14 -5.00 -18.61
CA SER A 241 -28.68 -5.45 -19.93
C SER A 241 -28.14 -4.26 -20.72
N PRO A 242 -26.94 -4.30 -21.31
CA PRO A 242 -25.73 -5.03 -20.91
C PRO A 242 -24.90 -4.22 -19.90
N PRO A 243 -23.99 -4.84 -19.12
CA PRO A 243 -22.63 -4.33 -19.19
C PRO A 243 -21.69 -5.36 -19.84
N PRO A 244 -20.72 -4.87 -20.64
CA PRO A 244 -19.86 -5.70 -21.45
C PRO A 244 -18.61 -6.22 -20.71
N ALA A 245 -18.26 -5.65 -19.57
CA ALA A 245 -17.18 -6.12 -18.70
C ALA A 245 -17.73 -6.61 -17.35
N VAL A 246 -17.22 -7.74 -16.84
CA VAL A 246 -17.67 -8.33 -15.58
C VAL A 246 -16.92 -7.66 -14.41
N PRO A 247 -17.63 -7.05 -13.43
CA PRO A 247 -17.00 -6.54 -12.21
C PRO A 247 -16.22 -7.62 -11.49
N GLY A 248 -15.03 -7.28 -10.97
CA GLY A 248 -14.21 -8.24 -10.26
C GLY A 248 -12.82 -7.72 -9.96
N LEU A 249 -12.34 -7.97 -8.74
CA LEU A 249 -11.03 -7.51 -8.29
C LEU A 249 -9.88 -7.98 -9.21
N ALA A 250 -9.91 -9.24 -9.67
CA ALA A 250 -8.90 -9.76 -10.60
C ALA A 250 -8.91 -9.03 -11.95
N ASN A 251 -10.10 -8.75 -12.50
CA ASN A 251 -10.26 -8.02 -13.76
C ASN A 251 -9.81 -6.57 -13.62
N ALA A 252 -10.11 -5.92 -12.48
CA ALA A 252 -9.66 -4.57 -12.19
C ALA A 252 -8.13 -4.48 -12.06
N ILE A 253 -7.51 -5.45 -11.37
CA ILE A 253 -6.04 -5.55 -11.29
C ILE A 253 -5.43 -5.77 -12.68
N GLN A 254 -6.05 -6.61 -13.51
CA GLN A 254 -5.59 -6.85 -14.88
C GLN A 254 -5.65 -5.58 -15.72
N TYR A 255 -6.77 -4.85 -15.65
CA TYR A 255 -6.92 -3.59 -16.36
C TYR A 255 -5.93 -2.53 -15.86
N TYR A 256 -5.76 -2.36 -14.55
CA TYR A 256 -4.79 -1.44 -13.98
C TYR A 256 -3.34 -1.76 -14.39
N ASN A 257 -2.96 -3.05 -14.37
CA ASN A 257 -1.64 -3.48 -14.81
C ASN A 257 -1.40 -3.26 -16.31
N ALA A 258 -2.46 -3.30 -17.13
CA ALA A 258 -2.37 -2.96 -18.54
C ALA A 258 -2.27 -1.44 -18.74
N LEU A 259 -3.10 -0.66 -18.03
CA LEU A 259 -3.11 0.80 -18.08
C LEU A 259 -1.75 1.41 -17.70
N THR A 260 -1.10 0.90 -16.65
CA THR A 260 0.24 1.36 -16.23
C THR A 260 1.35 1.06 -17.25
N LYS A 261 1.11 0.12 -18.17
CA LYS A 261 2.01 -0.23 -19.27
C LYS A 261 1.59 0.36 -20.60
N TRP A 262 0.40 0.95 -20.67
CA TRP A 262 -0.14 1.51 -21.90
C TRP A 262 0.72 2.69 -22.37
N GLN A 263 1.09 2.66 -23.65
CA GLN A 263 1.91 3.67 -24.29
C GLN A 263 1.09 4.32 -25.42
N PRO A 264 0.42 5.46 -25.17
CA PRO A 264 -0.30 6.15 -26.23
C PRO A 264 0.64 6.56 -27.36
N LYS A 265 0.16 6.51 -28.60
CA LYS A 265 0.92 6.94 -29.80
C LYS A 265 1.46 8.37 -29.69
N ALA A 266 0.69 9.27 -29.08
CA ALA A 266 1.05 10.65 -28.78
C ALA A 266 0.18 11.18 -27.63
N GLY A 267 0.60 12.29 -27.02
CA GLY A 267 -0.06 12.83 -25.83
C GLY A 267 0.30 12.04 -24.57
N GLY A 268 -0.64 11.92 -23.64
CA GLY A 268 -0.46 11.14 -22.41
C GLY A 268 -0.04 11.99 -21.20
N GLY A 269 0.81 11.44 -20.33
CA GLY A 269 1.14 11.97 -19.00
C GLY A 269 0.13 11.52 -17.94
N ASP A 270 -0.34 12.41 -17.07
CA ASP A 270 -1.18 12.00 -15.93
C ASP A 270 -2.50 11.34 -16.39
N ALA A 271 -2.73 10.12 -15.91
CA ALA A 271 -3.93 9.32 -16.19
C ALA A 271 -4.62 8.97 -14.87
N HIS A 272 -5.87 9.38 -14.71
CA HIS A 272 -6.56 9.29 -13.42
C HIS A 272 -7.47 8.07 -13.36
N TRP A 273 -7.15 7.15 -12.44
CA TRP A 273 -8.03 6.05 -12.10
C TRP A 273 -9.25 6.55 -11.33
N TYR A 274 -10.44 6.17 -11.78
CA TYR A 274 -11.68 6.29 -11.03
C TYR A 274 -11.87 5.00 -10.23
N THR A 275 -11.73 5.02 -8.91
CA THR A 275 -11.37 6.16 -8.03
C THR A 275 -10.42 5.69 -6.93
N PHE A 276 -9.91 6.58 -6.07
CA PHE A 276 -8.98 6.14 -5.00
C PHE A 276 -9.68 5.30 -3.93
N PHE A 277 -10.88 5.69 -3.50
CA PHE A 277 -11.67 5.00 -2.47
C PHE A 277 -13.03 4.55 -3.00
N ASP A 278 -13.49 3.38 -2.58
CA ASP A 278 -14.87 2.95 -2.76
C ASP A 278 -15.85 3.92 -2.10
N LEU A 279 -17.08 3.90 -2.58
CA LEU A 279 -18.18 4.60 -1.93
C LEU A 279 -18.64 3.84 -0.68
N ARG A 280 -19.19 4.58 0.28
CA ARG A 280 -19.79 3.96 1.46
C ARG A 280 -20.99 3.11 1.08
N ALA A 281 -21.27 2.09 1.89
CA ALA A 281 -22.42 1.22 1.67
C ALA A 281 -23.76 1.99 1.70
N ASP A 282 -23.85 3.04 2.52
CA ASP A 282 -25.01 3.92 2.66
C ASP A 282 -25.03 5.10 1.67
N ASP A 283 -24.08 5.16 0.73
CA ASP A 283 -24.15 6.08 -0.39
C ASP A 283 -25.28 5.66 -1.34
N THR A 284 -26.24 6.56 -1.56
CA THR A 284 -27.39 6.40 -2.45
C THR A 284 -27.32 7.29 -3.68
N THR A 285 -26.23 8.04 -3.86
CA THR A 285 -26.03 8.94 -5.00
C THR A 285 -25.79 8.19 -6.30
N GLN A 286 -25.27 6.96 -6.22
CA GLN A 286 -25.07 6.08 -7.36
C GLN A 286 -26.10 4.94 -7.37
N PRO A 287 -26.95 4.84 -8.42
CA PRO A 287 -28.05 3.88 -8.45
C PRO A 287 -27.61 2.45 -8.80
N ALA A 288 -26.50 2.30 -9.52
CA ALA A 288 -25.97 1.00 -9.92
C ALA A 288 -24.99 0.46 -8.87
N ASP A 289 -25.16 -0.81 -8.49
CA ASP A 289 -24.39 -1.44 -7.41
C ASP A 289 -22.88 -1.46 -7.68
N TYR A 290 -22.46 -1.71 -8.93
CA TYR A 290 -21.05 -1.73 -9.30
C TYR A 290 -20.33 -0.38 -9.12
N GLU A 291 -21.06 0.75 -9.08
CA GLU A 291 -20.48 2.09 -8.92
C GLU A 291 -19.82 2.26 -7.54
N LYS A 292 -20.22 1.45 -6.56
CA LYS A 292 -19.64 1.52 -5.21
C LYS A 292 -18.22 0.97 -5.12
N TYR A 293 -17.75 0.22 -6.13
CA TYR A 293 -16.58 -0.65 -6.01
C TYR A 293 -15.42 -0.29 -6.96
N PHE A 294 -15.27 0.96 -7.37
CA PHE A 294 -14.18 1.41 -8.27
C PHE A 294 -12.86 1.78 -7.57
N GLY A 295 -12.83 1.86 -6.24
CA GLY A 295 -11.68 2.24 -5.42
C GLY A 295 -10.42 1.38 -5.62
N TYR A 296 -9.23 1.94 -5.42
CA TYR A 296 -8.04 1.17 -5.01
C TYR A 296 -8.19 0.63 -3.59
N PHE A 297 -8.83 1.44 -2.74
CA PHE A 297 -9.12 1.17 -1.35
C PHE A 297 -10.64 1.00 -1.17
N MET A 298 -11.01 0.20 -0.17
CA MET A 298 -12.37 0.19 0.36
C MET A 298 -12.70 1.55 0.99
N ALA A 299 -13.98 1.82 1.21
CA ALA A 299 -14.46 3.09 1.76
C ALA A 299 -13.93 3.42 3.17
N ASN A 300 -13.40 2.43 3.90
CA ASN A 300 -12.76 2.63 5.20
C ASN A 300 -11.24 2.87 5.12
N GLY A 301 -10.69 3.04 3.91
CA GLY A 301 -9.25 3.22 3.68
C GLY A 301 -8.42 1.94 3.72
N THR A 302 -9.03 0.75 3.62
CA THR A 302 -8.30 -0.54 3.52
C THR A 302 -7.99 -0.88 2.06
N ALA A 303 -6.75 -1.25 1.73
CA ALA A 303 -6.38 -1.60 0.36
C ALA A 303 -7.14 -2.85 -0.14
N LYS A 304 -7.61 -2.84 -1.39
CA LYS A 304 -8.35 -3.98 -1.95
C LYS A 304 -7.48 -5.18 -2.33
N ALA A 305 -6.20 -4.95 -2.58
CA ALA A 305 -5.23 -5.98 -2.89
C ALA A 305 -3.83 -5.55 -2.43
N ALA A 306 -3.01 -6.51 -1.98
CA ALA A 306 -1.57 -6.33 -1.82
C ALA A 306 -0.85 -7.59 -2.32
N ASN A 307 0.14 -7.42 -3.20
CA ASN A 307 1.22 -8.39 -3.36
C ASN A 307 2.10 -8.30 -2.12
N PHE A 308 1.93 -9.25 -1.20
CA PHE A 308 2.51 -9.23 0.13
C PHE A 308 3.50 -10.39 0.29
N PRO A 309 4.79 -10.10 0.54
CA PRO A 309 5.75 -11.15 0.91
C PRO A 309 5.60 -11.47 2.41
N LEU A 310 5.28 -12.73 2.74
CA LEU A 310 5.11 -13.21 4.11
C LEU A 310 6.44 -13.72 4.67
N CYS A 311 7.12 -12.90 5.47
CA CYS A 311 8.38 -13.27 6.13
C CYS A 311 8.17 -13.80 7.53
N THR A 312 8.94 -14.83 7.90
CA THR A 312 9.07 -15.32 9.26
C THR A 312 9.93 -14.38 10.10
N ILE A 313 10.01 -14.62 11.42
CA ILE A 313 10.87 -13.83 12.32
C ILE A 313 12.35 -13.88 11.91
N LYS A 314 12.82 -14.98 11.29
CA LYS A 314 14.20 -15.16 10.81
C LYS A 314 14.47 -14.47 9.46
N LYS A 315 13.53 -13.66 8.98
CA LYS A 315 13.56 -13.02 7.65
C LYS A 315 13.71 -14.02 6.49
N THR A 316 13.19 -15.23 6.69
CA THR A 316 12.94 -16.21 5.62
C THR A 316 11.53 -15.99 5.07
N ILE A 317 11.30 -16.36 3.82
CA ILE A 317 10.07 -16.07 3.08
C ILE A 317 9.21 -17.33 2.93
N LEU A 318 7.90 -17.20 3.07
CA LEU A 318 6.98 -18.22 2.56
C LEU A 318 7.01 -18.17 1.02
N SER A 319 7.22 -19.31 0.38
CA SER A 319 7.24 -19.42 -1.07
C SER A 319 6.42 -20.63 -1.52
N GLU A 320 5.78 -20.50 -2.67
CA GLU A 320 5.08 -21.57 -3.36
C GLU A 320 6.00 -22.24 -4.40
N TRP A 321 5.81 -23.53 -4.64
CA TRP A 321 6.39 -24.22 -5.79
C TRP A 321 5.57 -25.48 -6.11
N ASN A 322 4.99 -25.53 -7.31
CA ASN A 322 4.20 -26.66 -7.80
C ASN A 322 3.10 -27.14 -6.82
N GLY A 323 2.37 -26.18 -6.23
CA GLY A 323 1.34 -26.44 -5.24
C GLY A 323 1.87 -26.74 -3.83
N GLY A 324 3.17 -26.91 -3.66
CA GLY A 324 3.82 -27.01 -2.36
C GLY A 324 4.09 -25.64 -1.76
N LEU A 325 4.08 -25.54 -0.43
CA LEU A 325 4.58 -24.38 0.29
C LEU A 325 5.89 -24.72 0.99
N TYR A 326 6.76 -23.72 1.07
CA TYR A 326 8.10 -23.84 1.61
C TYR A 326 8.51 -22.54 2.30
N VAL A 327 9.33 -22.65 3.34
CA VAL A 327 9.99 -21.48 3.96
C VAL A 327 11.43 -21.41 3.45
N ASN A 328 11.79 -20.37 2.71
CA ASN A 328 13.09 -20.27 2.04
C ASN A 328 13.76 -18.88 2.21
N THR A 329 14.87 -18.66 1.51
CA THR A 329 15.53 -17.37 1.36
C THR A 329 14.77 -16.49 0.38
N ILE A 330 14.84 -15.17 0.55
CA ILE A 330 14.18 -14.19 -0.32
C ILE A 330 14.97 -14.09 -1.64
N GLN A 331 14.28 -14.28 -2.77
CA GLN A 331 14.85 -14.17 -4.13
C GLN A 331 14.11 -13.16 -5.01
N GLY A 332 12.95 -12.65 -4.57
CA GLY A 332 12.16 -11.62 -5.24
C GLY A 332 11.30 -12.11 -6.41
N ASN A 333 11.20 -13.42 -6.60
CA ASN A 333 10.41 -14.07 -7.65
C ASN A 333 8.88 -13.96 -7.37
N THR A 334 8.05 -14.40 -8.32
CA THR A 334 6.59 -14.35 -8.18
C THR A 334 6.05 -15.37 -7.19
N ASN A 335 6.76 -16.47 -6.96
CA ASN A 335 6.33 -17.52 -6.04
C ASN A 335 6.57 -17.21 -4.57
N GLU A 336 7.23 -16.10 -4.27
CA GLU A 336 7.35 -15.50 -2.93
C GLU A 336 6.28 -14.45 -2.64
N LYS A 337 5.38 -14.19 -3.58
CA LYS A 337 4.36 -13.15 -3.45
C LYS A 337 3.00 -13.79 -3.23
N PHE A 338 2.28 -13.29 -2.23
CA PHE A 338 0.93 -13.72 -1.92
C PHE A 338 -0.03 -12.54 -1.96
N THR A 339 -1.24 -12.80 -2.40
CA THR A 339 -2.33 -11.83 -2.38
C THR A 339 -3.14 -12.05 -1.12
N LEU A 340 -3.25 -11.03 -0.27
CA LEU A 340 -4.18 -11.06 0.87
C LEU A 340 -5.59 -10.80 0.34
N LEU A 341 -6.44 -11.83 0.34
CA LEU A 341 -7.83 -11.76 -0.08
C LEU A 341 -8.74 -11.68 1.16
N PRO A 342 -9.99 -11.17 1.04
CA PRO A 342 -10.89 -11.02 2.19
C PRO A 342 -11.10 -12.30 3.02
N ASN A 343 -11.11 -13.47 2.38
CA ASN A 343 -11.29 -14.78 3.00
C ASN A 343 -10.37 -15.85 2.39
N ALA A 344 -9.15 -15.47 2.00
CA ALA A 344 -8.12 -16.41 1.55
C ALA A 344 -6.76 -15.73 1.50
N ILE A 345 -5.71 -16.52 1.32
CA ILE A 345 -4.40 -16.02 0.90
C ILE A 345 -4.07 -16.72 -0.42
N GLY A 346 -3.98 -15.93 -1.50
CA GLY A 346 -3.69 -16.42 -2.85
C GLY A 346 -2.19 -16.44 -3.13
N SER A 347 -1.70 -17.41 -3.89
CA SER A 347 -0.33 -17.41 -4.43
C SER A 347 -0.31 -16.67 -5.77
N VAL A 348 0.63 -15.72 -5.92
CA VAL A 348 0.77 -14.95 -7.16
C VAL A 348 1.32 -15.81 -8.31
N SER A 349 2.25 -16.72 -8.03
CA SER A 349 2.84 -17.65 -9.03
C SER A 349 1.85 -18.63 -9.62
N SER A 350 0.87 -19.09 -8.83
CA SER A 350 -0.14 -20.04 -9.27
C SER A 350 -1.31 -19.39 -10.03
N GLY A 351 -1.46 -18.07 -9.95
CA GLY A 351 -2.51 -17.28 -10.61
C GLY A 351 -3.93 -17.43 -10.03
N ASN A 352 -4.33 -18.65 -9.64
CA ASN A 352 -5.62 -18.97 -9.02
C ASN A 352 -5.51 -20.00 -7.87
N GLY A 353 -4.32 -20.14 -7.28
CA GLY A 353 -4.10 -21.03 -6.14
C GLY A 353 -4.27 -20.30 -4.81
N CYS A 354 -4.98 -20.93 -3.87
CA CYS A 354 -5.15 -20.45 -2.50
C CYS A 354 -4.45 -21.41 -1.53
N LEU A 355 -3.96 -20.87 -0.42
CA LEU A 355 -3.51 -21.68 0.71
C LEU A 355 -4.64 -22.62 1.16
N THR A 356 -4.35 -23.91 1.28
CA THR A 356 -5.32 -24.96 1.60
C THR A 356 -4.80 -25.81 2.72
N TYR A 357 -5.57 -25.90 3.80
CA TYR A 357 -5.28 -26.78 4.93
C TYR A 357 -5.81 -28.19 4.70
N SER A 358 -4.96 -29.20 4.93
CA SER A 358 -5.34 -30.60 5.03
C SER A 358 -5.20 -31.07 6.48
N ALA A 359 -6.33 -31.32 7.14
CA ALA A 359 -6.34 -31.85 8.50
C ALA A 359 -5.78 -33.28 8.59
N ALA A 360 -5.96 -34.09 7.54
CA ALA A 360 -5.48 -35.48 7.51
C ALA A 360 -3.95 -35.60 7.55
N SER A 361 -3.25 -34.64 6.94
CA SER A 361 -1.78 -34.61 6.84
C SER A 361 -1.13 -33.49 7.66
N ASN A 362 -1.93 -32.69 8.38
CA ASN A 362 -1.50 -31.49 9.10
C ASN A 362 -0.61 -30.55 8.26
N SER A 363 -0.98 -30.35 6.99
CA SER A 363 -0.16 -29.65 6.01
C SER A 363 -0.90 -28.51 5.34
N VAL A 364 -0.15 -27.52 4.84
CA VAL A 364 -0.68 -26.45 3.99
C VAL A 364 -0.05 -26.55 2.61
N SER A 365 -0.90 -26.55 1.60
CA SER A 365 -0.50 -26.55 0.19
C SER A 365 -1.20 -25.39 -0.53
N VAL A 366 -0.91 -25.21 -1.80
CA VAL A 366 -1.65 -24.32 -2.70
C VAL A 366 -2.47 -25.18 -3.64
N THR A 367 -3.79 -25.04 -3.57
CA THR A 367 -4.71 -25.69 -4.51
C THR A 367 -5.62 -24.63 -5.13
N PRO A 368 -6.33 -24.92 -6.25
CA PRO A 368 -7.25 -23.96 -6.83
C PRO A 368 -8.19 -23.36 -5.77
N CYS A 369 -8.38 -22.04 -5.81
CA CYS A 369 -9.27 -21.33 -4.92
C CYS A 369 -10.71 -21.82 -5.11
N SER A 370 -11.33 -22.31 -4.04
CA SER A 370 -12.69 -22.88 -4.01
C SER A 370 -13.62 -22.16 -3.03
N GLY A 371 -13.09 -21.29 -2.17
CA GLY A 371 -13.85 -20.64 -1.09
C GLY A 371 -14.17 -21.58 0.08
N ALA A 372 -13.59 -22.77 0.10
CA ALA A 372 -13.80 -23.74 1.18
C ALA A 372 -13.27 -23.23 2.53
N ALA A 373 -13.88 -23.68 3.62
CA ALA A 373 -13.51 -23.25 4.98
C ALA A 373 -12.05 -23.54 5.33
N ASN A 374 -11.44 -24.57 4.74
CA ASN A 374 -10.03 -24.90 4.89
C ASN A 374 -9.07 -24.04 4.03
N GLN A 375 -9.61 -23.13 3.22
CA GLN A 375 -8.88 -22.09 2.48
C GLN A 375 -9.10 -20.69 3.04
N ALA A 376 -9.95 -20.54 4.06
CA ALA A 376 -10.37 -19.26 4.62
C ALA A 376 -9.30 -18.59 5.52
N TRP A 377 -8.06 -18.58 5.05
CA TRP A 377 -6.90 -18.00 5.71
C TRP A 377 -6.99 -16.48 5.75
N LYS A 378 -6.50 -15.90 6.85
CA LYS A 378 -6.44 -14.45 7.07
C LYS A 378 -5.07 -14.09 7.62
N PHE A 379 -4.58 -12.91 7.26
CA PHE A 379 -3.45 -12.32 7.92
C PHE A 379 -3.94 -11.43 9.08
N ASP A 380 -3.62 -11.83 10.31
CA ASP A 380 -3.80 -10.99 11.50
C ASP A 380 -2.59 -10.06 11.63
N ALA A 381 -2.79 -8.82 11.19
CA ALA A 381 -1.75 -7.78 11.20
C ALA A 381 -1.37 -7.30 12.61
N THR A 382 -2.21 -7.52 13.62
CA THR A 382 -1.94 -7.16 15.02
C THR A 382 -1.07 -8.22 15.66
N SER A 383 -1.49 -9.48 15.57
CA SER A 383 -0.78 -10.61 16.17
C SER A 383 0.37 -11.13 15.31
N LYS A 384 0.55 -10.58 14.10
CA LYS A 384 1.57 -10.95 13.11
C LYS A 384 1.53 -12.42 12.76
N ARG A 385 0.35 -12.91 12.34
CA ARG A 385 0.06 -14.34 12.12
C ARG A 385 -0.79 -14.58 10.89
N VAL A 386 -0.61 -15.76 10.30
CA VAL A 386 -1.54 -16.29 9.29
C VAL A 386 -2.46 -17.29 9.98
N VAL A 387 -3.75 -16.97 10.04
CA VAL A 387 -4.76 -17.66 10.86
C VAL A 387 -5.79 -18.33 9.94
N LEU A 388 -6.18 -19.54 10.28
CA LEU A 388 -7.35 -20.22 9.71
C LEU A 388 -8.45 -20.29 10.77
N PRO A 389 -9.41 -19.33 10.78
CA PRO A 389 -10.41 -19.24 11.85
C PRO A 389 -11.27 -20.50 11.98
N ALA A 390 -11.62 -21.14 10.86
CA ALA A 390 -12.51 -22.31 10.83
C ALA A 390 -11.97 -23.52 11.60
N ALA A 391 -10.65 -23.64 11.72
CA ALA A 391 -9.99 -24.72 12.47
C ALA A 391 -9.30 -24.22 13.74
N ASN A 392 -9.35 -22.91 14.03
CA ASN A 392 -8.61 -22.27 15.13
C ASN A 392 -7.11 -22.60 15.14
N VAL A 393 -6.50 -22.63 13.96
CA VAL A 393 -5.07 -22.91 13.78
C VAL A 393 -4.35 -21.75 13.11
N CYS A 394 -3.06 -21.65 13.37
CA CYS A 394 -2.14 -20.71 12.77
C CYS A 394 -1.12 -21.46 11.92
N LEU A 395 -0.68 -20.82 10.83
CA LEU A 395 0.45 -21.29 10.04
C LEU A 395 1.71 -21.29 10.91
N VAL A 396 2.50 -22.34 10.80
CA VAL A 396 3.74 -22.53 11.54
C VAL A 396 4.88 -22.61 10.54
N SER A 397 5.82 -21.67 10.66
CA SER A 397 7.10 -21.76 9.96
C SER A 397 7.91 -22.91 10.54
N ASN A 398 8.37 -23.81 9.67
CA ASN A 398 9.16 -24.95 10.10
C ASN A 398 10.62 -24.51 10.31
N ARG A 399 10.86 -23.88 11.45
CA ARG A 399 12.01 -23.03 11.84
C ARG A 399 13.42 -23.62 11.62
N ALA A 400 13.53 -24.94 11.54
CA ALA A 400 14.81 -25.65 11.58
C ALA A 400 15.47 -25.82 10.20
N VAL A 401 14.72 -25.74 9.09
CA VAL A 401 15.25 -26.16 7.77
C VAL A 401 14.71 -25.24 6.66
N LEU A 402 15.61 -24.57 5.94
CA LEU A 402 15.26 -23.87 4.70
C LEU A 402 14.74 -24.88 3.67
N GLY A 403 13.67 -24.52 2.97
CA GLY A 403 12.96 -25.41 2.07
C GLY A 403 12.02 -26.40 2.78
N ALA A 404 11.82 -26.30 4.10
CA ALA A 404 10.81 -27.10 4.77
C ALA A 404 9.41 -26.55 4.51
N SER A 405 8.45 -27.46 4.37
CA SER A 405 7.04 -27.07 4.27
C SER A 405 6.51 -26.57 5.62
N PRO A 406 5.70 -25.49 5.61
CA PRO A 406 5.03 -25.03 6.81
C PRO A 406 3.97 -26.04 7.25
N THR A 407 3.69 -26.05 8.54
CA THR A 407 2.62 -26.85 9.16
C THR A 407 1.59 -25.93 9.79
N VAL A 408 0.67 -26.49 10.58
CA VAL A 408 -0.25 -25.70 11.41
C VAL A 408 -0.24 -26.20 12.85
N ALA A 409 -0.61 -25.31 13.76
CA ALA A 409 -0.83 -25.60 15.18
C ALA A 409 -1.87 -24.65 15.75
N PRO A 410 -2.46 -24.92 16.93
CA PRO A 410 -3.31 -23.95 17.62
C PRO A 410 -2.61 -22.60 17.75
N CYS A 411 -3.35 -21.51 17.52
CA CYS A 411 -2.81 -20.16 17.61
C CYS A 411 -2.33 -19.84 19.04
N ASN A 412 -1.06 -19.47 19.20
CA ASN A 412 -0.48 -19.13 20.51
C ASN A 412 0.32 -17.83 20.41
N ALA A 413 -0.14 -16.75 21.05
CA ALA A 413 0.44 -15.40 20.99
C ALA A 413 1.96 -15.32 21.29
N GLY A 414 2.52 -16.26 22.07
CA GLY A 414 3.96 -16.34 22.34
C GLY A 414 4.77 -17.07 21.27
N ALA A 415 4.12 -17.89 20.43
CA ALA A 415 4.77 -18.75 19.43
C ALA A 415 5.51 -17.96 18.36
N VAL A 416 6.85 -17.99 18.40
CA VAL A 416 7.70 -17.33 17.40
C VAL A 416 7.68 -18.04 16.05
N SER A 417 7.40 -19.35 16.01
CA SER A 417 7.22 -20.09 14.77
C SER A 417 5.97 -19.67 13.98
N GLN A 418 4.99 -19.06 14.66
CA GLN A 418 3.75 -18.56 14.04
C GLN A 418 3.85 -17.09 13.62
N TYR A 419 5.00 -16.43 13.83
CA TYR A 419 5.21 -15.05 13.43
C TYR A 419 5.40 -14.94 11.92
N PHE A 420 4.53 -14.18 11.27
CA PHE A 420 4.62 -13.74 9.89
C PHE A 420 4.35 -12.23 9.81
N ASP A 421 5.11 -11.49 9.00
CA ASP A 421 4.83 -10.10 8.67
C ASP A 421 5.32 -9.77 7.26
N ASN A 422 5.06 -8.55 6.80
CA ASN A 422 5.69 -8.02 5.61
C ASN A 422 7.20 -8.10 5.77
N CYS A 423 7.91 -8.67 4.79
CA CYS A 423 9.37 -8.73 4.82
C CYS A 423 10.06 -7.37 4.99
N ALA A 424 9.42 -6.27 4.58
CA ALA A 424 9.93 -4.92 4.82
C ALA A 424 9.97 -4.56 6.32
N ASN A 425 9.08 -5.13 7.13
CA ASN A 425 8.95 -4.87 8.57
C ASN A 425 9.84 -5.79 9.42
N VAL A 426 10.30 -6.91 8.87
CA VAL A 426 11.12 -7.88 9.60
C VAL A 426 12.59 -7.49 9.55
N GLN A 427 13.21 -7.34 10.71
CA GLN A 427 14.65 -7.07 10.83
C GLN A 427 15.46 -8.35 10.58
N ASN A 428 16.59 -8.22 9.88
CA ASN A 428 17.51 -9.35 9.74
C ASN A 428 18.31 -9.47 11.05
N GLN A 429 18.02 -10.48 11.84
CA GLN A 429 18.69 -10.71 13.12
C GLN A 429 19.21 -12.13 13.23
N ASN A 430 20.42 -12.28 13.76
CA ASN A 430 21.02 -13.56 14.09
C ASN A 430 20.53 -13.97 15.47
N TYR A 431 19.31 -14.50 15.53
CA TYR A 431 18.78 -15.07 16.76
C TYR A 431 19.62 -16.27 17.21
N VAL A 432 19.85 -16.35 18.51
CA VAL A 432 20.59 -17.43 19.15
C VAL A 432 19.83 -17.96 20.36
N GLN A 433 20.11 -19.20 20.73
CA GLN A 433 19.67 -19.82 21.96
C GLN A 433 20.89 -20.20 22.81
N LEU A 434 20.75 -20.13 24.13
CA LEU A 434 21.79 -20.51 25.08
C LEU A 434 21.45 -21.89 25.65
N VAL A 435 22.26 -22.89 25.33
CA VAL A 435 21.98 -24.30 25.63
C VAL A 435 23.05 -24.84 26.57
N THR A 436 22.61 -25.34 27.72
CA THR A 436 23.49 -25.96 28.72
C THR A 436 23.97 -27.34 28.27
N LYS A 437 25.03 -27.87 28.90
CA LYS A 437 25.53 -29.24 28.67
C LYS A 437 24.45 -30.32 28.81
N ARG A 438 23.44 -30.08 29.64
CA ARG A 438 22.33 -31.00 29.93
C ARG A 438 21.12 -30.79 29.00
N ASN A 439 21.29 -30.09 27.88
CA ASN A 439 20.25 -29.80 26.89
C ASN A 439 19.03 -29.02 27.45
N ALA A 440 19.28 -28.19 28.45
CA ALA A 440 18.31 -27.24 28.98
C ALA A 440 18.63 -25.83 28.45
N TYR A 441 17.60 -25.03 28.19
CA TYR A 441 17.67 -23.76 27.47
C TYR A 441 17.51 -22.61 28.44
N VAL A 442 18.38 -21.61 28.33
CA VAL A 442 18.25 -20.37 29.11
C VAL A 442 17.10 -19.55 28.53
N PHE A 443 16.28 -18.98 29.40
CA PHE A 443 15.19 -18.08 29.03
C PHE A 443 15.04 -16.93 30.02
N GLU A 444 14.48 -15.82 29.54
CA GLU A 444 14.18 -14.65 30.35
C GLU A 444 12.76 -14.72 30.94
N TYR A 445 12.60 -14.29 32.19
CA TYR A 445 11.29 -14.12 32.83
C TYR A 445 11.36 -13.03 33.92
N TYR A 446 10.50 -12.01 33.81
CA TYR A 446 10.45 -10.85 34.72
C TYR A 446 11.83 -10.27 35.06
N ASN A 447 12.60 -9.98 34.01
CA ASN A 447 13.95 -9.42 34.03
C ASN A 447 15.02 -10.33 34.65
N ASN A 448 14.71 -11.60 34.92
CA ASN A 448 15.66 -12.58 35.43
C ASN A 448 15.86 -13.70 34.40
N LEU A 449 16.91 -14.50 34.59
CA LEU A 449 17.28 -15.57 33.66
C LEU A 449 17.10 -16.91 34.38
N TYR A 450 16.51 -17.87 33.68
CA TYR A 450 16.24 -19.21 34.17
C TYR A 450 16.63 -20.26 33.14
N VAL A 451 16.52 -21.54 33.48
CA VAL A 451 16.78 -22.65 32.57
C VAL A 451 15.64 -23.67 32.56
N GLY A 452 15.23 -24.08 31.36
CA GLY A 452 14.06 -24.92 31.15
C GLY A 452 14.18 -25.87 29.97
N ALA A 453 13.06 -26.52 29.65
CA ALA A 453 12.92 -27.24 28.39
C ALA A 453 12.93 -26.25 27.22
N ALA A 454 13.26 -26.72 26.01
CA ALA A 454 13.10 -25.91 24.82
C ALA A 454 11.63 -25.50 24.64
N ALA A 455 11.39 -24.25 24.26
CA ALA A 455 10.06 -23.73 23.93
C ALA A 455 10.08 -22.89 22.66
N ASP A 456 8.91 -22.71 22.06
CA ASP A 456 8.70 -21.83 20.91
C ASP A 456 8.19 -20.48 21.40
N ASP A 457 9.08 -19.65 21.93
CA ASP A 457 8.71 -18.32 22.42
C ASP A 457 9.88 -17.34 22.35
N ARG A 458 9.59 -16.06 22.59
CA ARG A 458 10.61 -14.99 22.58
C ARG A 458 11.53 -15.01 23.81
N ASN A 459 11.12 -15.64 24.90
CA ASN A 459 11.89 -15.68 26.15
C ASN A 459 13.16 -16.52 25.99
N HIS A 460 13.13 -17.52 25.11
CA HIS A 460 14.27 -18.37 24.79
C HIS A 460 15.15 -17.82 23.65
N LEU A 461 14.84 -16.64 23.09
CA LEU A 461 15.59 -16.04 21.99
C LEU A 461 16.44 -14.88 22.49
N PHE A 462 17.69 -14.87 22.02
CA PHE A 462 18.65 -13.81 22.28
C PHE A 462 19.24 -13.31 20.97
N VAL A 463 19.75 -12.08 20.97
CA VAL A 463 20.59 -11.56 19.87
C VAL A 463 21.93 -11.18 20.46
N TYR A 464 22.99 -11.77 19.91
CA TYR A 464 24.36 -11.41 20.26
C TYR A 464 24.90 -10.36 19.29
N ASN A 465 25.26 -9.19 19.81
CA ASN A 465 25.98 -8.18 19.05
C ASN A 465 27.47 -8.27 19.37
N ALA A 466 28.26 -8.79 18.42
CA ALA A 466 29.70 -8.97 18.60
C ALA A 466 30.48 -7.66 18.74
N ALA A 467 29.99 -6.56 18.15
CA ALA A 467 30.65 -5.25 18.21
C ALA A 467 30.54 -4.62 19.60
N THR A 468 29.32 -4.63 20.18
CA THR A 468 29.08 -4.11 21.53
C THR A 468 29.31 -5.14 22.63
N LYS A 469 29.42 -6.42 22.24
CA LYS A 469 29.51 -7.61 23.10
C LYS A 469 28.28 -7.82 23.98
N THR A 470 27.10 -7.40 23.54
CA THR A 470 25.88 -7.52 24.34
C THR A 470 25.05 -8.73 23.93
N LEU A 471 24.39 -9.38 24.89
CA LEU A 471 23.40 -10.43 24.69
C LEU A 471 22.02 -9.87 25.05
N GLN A 472 21.17 -9.61 24.07
CA GLN A 472 19.84 -9.04 24.28
C GLN A 472 18.76 -10.13 24.27
N ALA A 473 17.99 -10.25 25.36
CA ALA A 473 16.80 -11.07 25.43
C ALA A 473 15.67 -10.46 24.58
N GLN A 474 15.06 -11.28 23.71
CA GLN A 474 14.08 -10.80 22.72
C GLN A 474 12.65 -10.70 23.26
N SER A 475 12.38 -11.23 24.45
CA SER A 475 11.11 -11.10 25.17
C SER A 475 10.89 -9.69 25.71
N ASN A 476 11.93 -9.07 26.26
CA ASN A 476 11.84 -7.75 26.90
C ASN A 476 12.77 -6.69 26.28
N GLY A 477 13.61 -7.05 25.29
CA GLY A 477 14.53 -6.14 24.62
C GLY A 477 15.70 -5.67 25.47
N GLN A 478 15.94 -6.29 26.62
CA GLN A 478 16.98 -5.93 27.56
C GLN A 478 18.21 -6.83 27.43
N CYS A 479 19.37 -6.33 27.84
CA CYS A 479 20.64 -7.02 27.75
C CYS A 479 20.96 -7.72 29.06
N LEU A 480 21.59 -8.89 28.98
CA LEU A 480 22.16 -9.54 30.16
C LEU A 480 23.15 -8.58 30.83
N ASP A 481 22.95 -8.32 32.11
CA ASP A 481 23.72 -7.37 32.91
C ASP A 481 24.19 -8.07 34.19
N ALA A 482 25.50 -8.09 34.39
CA ALA A 482 26.16 -8.60 35.58
C ALA A 482 26.49 -7.42 36.51
N TYR A 483 25.53 -7.02 37.34
CA TYR A 483 25.69 -5.87 38.23
C TYR A 483 26.27 -6.27 39.59
N GLN A 484 27.00 -5.36 40.20
CA GLN A 484 27.56 -5.56 41.53
C GLN A 484 26.48 -5.34 42.60
N SER A 485 26.31 -6.31 43.50
CA SER A 485 25.47 -6.23 44.69
C SER A 485 26.28 -6.64 45.91
N GLY A 486 26.66 -5.64 46.72
CA GLY A 486 27.61 -5.81 47.82
C GLY A 486 28.98 -6.30 47.33
N ASN A 487 29.44 -7.43 47.88
CA ASN A 487 30.71 -8.07 47.52
C ASN A 487 30.56 -9.15 46.43
N SER A 488 29.40 -9.26 45.79
CA SER A 488 29.10 -10.27 44.76
C SER A 488 28.54 -9.64 43.49
N TYR A 489 28.55 -10.39 42.40
CA TYR A 489 27.83 -10.02 41.18
C TYR A 489 26.53 -10.81 41.10
N GLN A 490 25.49 -10.16 40.61
CA GLN A 490 24.17 -10.74 40.36
C GLN A 490 23.86 -10.65 38.87
N LEU A 491 22.96 -11.51 38.38
CA LEU A 491 22.55 -11.54 36.98
C LEU A 491 21.09 -11.15 36.85
N HIS A 492 20.82 -10.23 35.95
CA HIS A 492 19.47 -9.91 35.47
C HIS A 492 19.53 -9.45 34.01
N THR A 493 18.40 -9.08 33.42
CA THR A 493 18.40 -8.22 32.24
C THR A 493 18.20 -6.76 32.62
N TYR A 494 18.85 -5.86 31.91
CA TYR A 494 18.68 -4.42 32.07
C TYR A 494 18.71 -3.71 30.71
N ALA A 495 18.25 -2.45 30.66
CA ALA A 495 18.24 -1.67 29.42
C ALA A 495 19.59 -1.74 28.71
N CYS A 496 19.58 -2.09 27.42
CA CYS A 496 20.79 -2.31 26.65
C CYS A 496 21.57 -1.00 26.47
N ASP A 497 22.84 -1.01 26.90
CA ASP A 497 23.81 0.04 26.61
C ASP A 497 25.12 -0.60 26.16
N GLY A 498 25.50 -0.38 24.90
CA GLY A 498 26.73 -0.92 24.33
C GLY A 498 28.01 -0.38 24.99
N SER A 499 27.92 0.69 25.76
CA SER A 499 29.02 1.28 26.54
C SER A 499 29.09 0.72 27.97
N ASN A 500 27.99 0.18 28.50
CA ASN A 500 27.93 -0.35 29.86
C ASN A 500 28.85 -1.57 30.01
N GLY A 501 29.83 -1.47 30.92
CA GLY A 501 30.81 -2.51 31.18
C GLY A 501 30.20 -3.82 31.71
N ASN A 502 29.08 -3.75 32.43
CA ASN A 502 28.40 -4.89 33.07
C ASN A 502 27.61 -5.75 32.08
N GLN A 503 27.42 -5.27 30.85
CA GLN A 503 26.63 -5.94 29.81
C GLN A 503 27.49 -6.60 28.73
N LYS A 504 28.80 -6.70 28.98
CA LYS A 504 29.75 -7.18 27.97
C LYS A 504 30.06 -8.64 28.18
N TRP A 505 29.76 -9.46 27.18
CA TRP A 505 29.90 -10.91 27.17
C TRP A 505 30.72 -11.37 25.97
N ILE A 506 31.69 -12.25 26.23
CA ILE A 506 32.49 -12.95 25.24
C ILE A 506 31.92 -14.36 25.09
N ILE A 507 31.51 -14.70 23.86
CA ILE A 507 31.11 -16.06 23.50
C ILE A 507 32.37 -16.85 23.14
N ASP A 508 32.82 -17.70 24.05
CA ASP A 508 33.92 -18.64 23.83
C ASP A 508 33.34 -19.97 23.35
N SER A 509 33.09 -20.05 22.04
CA SER A 509 32.46 -21.22 21.41
C SER A 509 33.33 -22.48 21.52
N ALA A 510 34.66 -22.34 21.47
CA ALA A 510 35.60 -23.46 21.56
C ALA A 510 35.49 -24.17 22.92
N ASN A 511 35.37 -23.41 24.00
CA ASN A 511 35.23 -23.97 25.35
C ASN A 511 33.77 -24.05 25.82
N ARG A 512 32.81 -23.62 24.98
CA ARG A 512 31.37 -23.50 25.30
C ARG A 512 31.14 -22.71 26.59
N LYS A 513 31.68 -21.49 26.66
CA LYS A 513 31.52 -20.59 27.81
C LYS A 513 31.00 -19.22 27.37
N VAL A 514 30.19 -18.60 28.23
CA VAL A 514 29.78 -17.19 28.11
C VAL A 514 30.47 -16.43 29.25
N LYS A 515 31.54 -15.70 28.91
CA LYS A 515 32.43 -15.02 29.86
C LYS A 515 32.12 -13.54 29.92
N HIS A 516 32.19 -12.91 31.09
CA HIS A 516 32.10 -11.46 31.17
C HIS A 516 33.39 -10.83 30.61
N ALA A 517 33.25 -9.81 29.76
CA ALA A 517 34.37 -9.24 29.03
C ALA A 517 35.23 -8.29 29.90
N VAL A 518 34.60 -7.61 30.87
CA VAL A 518 35.27 -6.64 31.77
C VAL A 518 35.76 -7.31 33.06
N HIS A 519 35.13 -8.42 33.44
CA HIS A 519 35.48 -9.20 34.63
C HIS A 519 35.83 -10.63 34.17
N PRO A 520 37.06 -10.89 33.69
CA PRO A 520 37.40 -12.15 33.00
C PRO A 520 37.24 -13.41 33.85
N ASN A 521 37.25 -13.26 35.17
CA ASN A 521 36.99 -14.34 36.12
C ASN A 521 35.49 -14.59 36.36
N LEU A 522 34.58 -13.89 35.69
CA LEU A 522 33.13 -14.04 35.86
C LEU A 522 32.51 -14.72 34.63
N CYS A 523 31.78 -15.81 34.86
CA CYS A 523 31.14 -16.63 33.83
C CYS A 523 29.65 -16.75 34.10
N LEU A 524 28.84 -16.86 33.04
CA LEU A 524 27.47 -17.33 33.15
C LEU A 524 27.48 -18.76 33.70
N ASP A 525 26.73 -18.98 34.77
CA ASP A 525 26.68 -20.24 35.52
C ASP A 525 25.22 -20.61 35.73
N VAL A 526 24.86 -21.82 35.33
CA VAL A 526 23.48 -22.29 35.32
C VAL A 526 23.46 -23.74 35.78
N ASP A 527 22.71 -24.02 36.85
CA ASP A 527 22.44 -25.39 37.29
C ASP A 527 21.01 -25.81 36.96
N PRO A 528 20.78 -26.60 35.90
CA PRO A 528 19.45 -27.10 35.54
C PRO A 528 18.82 -28.05 36.57
N THR A 529 19.60 -28.54 37.54
CA THR A 529 19.13 -29.43 38.62
C THR A 529 18.73 -28.66 39.88
N SER A 530 19.09 -27.37 39.98
CA SER A 530 18.66 -26.51 41.08
C SER A 530 17.13 -26.39 41.13
N PRO A 531 16.50 -26.46 42.32
CA PRO A 531 15.06 -26.20 42.47
C PRO A 531 14.63 -24.81 41.96
N THR A 532 15.51 -23.80 42.05
CA THR A 532 15.20 -22.43 41.58
C THR A 532 15.37 -22.27 40.08
N ARG A 533 16.15 -23.15 39.43
CA ARG A 533 16.51 -23.09 37.99
C ARG A 533 17.04 -21.74 37.51
N SER A 534 17.50 -20.87 38.42
CA SER A 534 17.99 -19.53 38.10
C SER A 534 19.37 -19.61 37.47
N ALA A 535 19.57 -18.85 36.39
CA ALA A 535 20.89 -18.54 35.91
C ALA A 535 21.53 -17.46 36.80
N GLN A 536 22.84 -17.52 36.95
CA GLN A 536 23.61 -16.59 37.76
C GLN A 536 24.97 -16.33 37.10
N VAL A 537 25.79 -15.52 37.75
CA VAL A 537 27.20 -15.37 37.42
C VAL A 537 28.06 -15.94 38.53
N TRP A 538 29.15 -16.60 38.17
CA TRP A 538 30.07 -17.19 39.13
C TRP A 538 31.52 -17.13 38.67
N THR A 539 32.46 -17.46 39.56
CA THR A 539 33.87 -17.57 39.20
C THR A 539 34.05 -18.58 38.06
N CYS A 540 34.72 -18.17 36.98
CA CYS A 540 35.02 -19.02 35.84
C CYS A 540 35.93 -20.18 36.25
N TYR A 541 35.44 -21.42 36.12
CA TYR A 541 36.22 -22.62 36.34
C TYR A 541 36.45 -23.38 35.03
N PRO A 542 37.65 -23.92 34.78
CA PRO A 542 37.92 -24.74 33.59
C PRO A 542 36.95 -25.91 33.44
N ASN A 543 36.66 -26.62 34.54
CA ASN A 543 35.90 -27.87 34.57
C ASN A 543 34.60 -27.75 35.39
N SER A 544 33.75 -26.76 35.08
CA SER A 544 32.40 -26.66 35.66
C SER A 544 31.33 -26.98 34.62
N ASP A 545 30.57 -28.05 34.85
CA ASP A 545 29.46 -28.46 33.98
C ASP A 545 28.34 -27.41 33.91
N ASN A 546 28.16 -26.64 34.98
CA ASN A 546 27.17 -25.56 35.07
C ASN A 546 27.56 -24.32 34.23
N GLN A 547 28.83 -24.24 33.80
CA GLN A 547 29.34 -23.14 32.96
C GLN A 547 29.56 -23.56 31.51
N VAL A 548 29.14 -24.78 31.14
CA VAL A 548 29.15 -25.25 29.76
C VAL A 548 27.85 -24.84 29.09
N ILE A 549 27.92 -23.74 28.34
CA ILE A 549 26.80 -23.08 27.67
C ILE A 549 27.19 -22.84 26.21
N SER A 550 26.51 -23.53 25.30
CA SER A 550 26.62 -23.33 23.87
C SER A 550 25.68 -22.22 23.43
N VAL A 551 26.19 -21.21 22.74
CA VAL A 551 25.37 -20.25 22.01
C VAL A 551 25.17 -20.80 20.60
N VAL A 552 23.96 -21.26 20.30
CA VAL A 552 23.63 -21.91 19.02
C VAL A 552 22.72 -21.00 18.20
N PRO A 553 22.87 -20.96 16.86
CA PRO A 553 21.91 -20.29 16.00
C PRO A 553 20.50 -20.85 16.20
N TYR A 554 19.52 -19.96 16.30
CA TYR A 554 18.10 -20.32 16.26
C TYR A 554 17.63 -20.51 14.81
#